data_AF-A0A816Y1Q1-F1
#
_entry.id   AF-A0A816Y1Q1-F1
#
_cell.length_a   1.000
_cell.length_b   1.000
_cell.length_c   1.000
_cell.angle_alpha   90.00
_cell.angle_beta   90.00
_cell.angle_gamma   90.00
#
_symmetry.space_group_name_H-M   'P 1'
#
loop_
_entity.id
_entity.type
_entity.pdbx_description
1 polymer ?
#
loop_
_entity_poly.entity_id
_entity_poly.type
_entity_poly.pdbx_seq_one_letter_code
_entity_poly.pdbx_strand_id
1 'polypeptide(L)'
;MTVLPFIDIKSTPIRSVQSPRLARTQSLPRVGDINNSLGQKSLNGSDDVNKLFPSSIIRSSIPPQRTRTRTPKIKIVPRSDDILKKLPHEKTAGIRAHNTIWKPLTRELPDYDYLWEPLQREDIRHQYDSYVAPQRILASLPDEPQKMTTMFETQDRHYHNFKRVRAMQQRQWNNEHIQYTVYPYSKIFERETYNKKIRSTLKEQMEHKIQTDRNDQILKSFESQILIQRDRQDLESDTQKQKQHSRFLFQTTVRNKELMENKWESDQWSRVHQWHVERAIIADDPINWSKTMT
;
A
#
# COMPACT_ATOMS: atom_id res chain seq x y z
N MET A 1 -19.48 -17.82 69.61
CA MET A 1 -18.84 -19.08 69.18
C MET A 1 -19.64 -19.62 68.00
N THR A 2 -19.14 -19.39 66.79
CA THR A 2 -19.70 -19.92 65.54
C THR A 2 -18.51 -20.36 64.71
N VAL A 3 -18.38 -21.68 64.56
CA VAL A 3 -17.28 -22.37 63.89
C VAL A 3 -17.61 -22.46 62.41
N LEU A 4 -16.74 -21.89 61.56
CA LEU A 4 -16.81 -22.06 60.10
C LEU A 4 -16.16 -23.38 59.70
N PRO A 5 -16.76 -24.17 58.78
CA PRO A 5 -16.15 -25.40 58.29
C PRO A 5 -15.10 -25.11 57.21
N PHE A 6 -13.93 -25.70 57.38
CA PHE A 6 -12.88 -25.79 56.37
C PHE A 6 -13.37 -26.61 55.17
N ILE A 7 -13.32 -26.03 53.97
CA ILE A 7 -13.54 -26.74 52.72
C ILE A 7 -12.21 -27.32 52.25
N ASP A 8 -12.15 -28.65 52.23
CA ASP A 8 -11.02 -29.48 51.85
C ASP A 8 -10.89 -29.48 50.31
N ILE A 9 -9.88 -28.80 49.76
CA ILE A 9 -9.62 -28.74 48.31
C ILE A 9 -8.85 -30.00 47.90
N LYS A 10 -9.57 -31.09 47.63
CA LYS A 10 -9.02 -32.26 46.95
C LYS A 10 -9.48 -32.31 45.50
N SER A 11 -8.49 -32.16 44.62
CA SER A 11 -8.39 -32.77 43.29
C SER A 11 -9.58 -32.57 42.33
N THR A 12 -9.56 -31.46 41.57
CA THR A 12 -10.23 -31.40 40.25
C THR A 12 -9.30 -31.94 39.18
N PRO A 13 -9.70 -32.94 38.36
CA PRO A 13 -8.89 -33.43 37.26
C PRO A 13 -8.81 -32.37 36.14
N ILE A 14 -7.59 -32.05 35.72
CA ILE A 14 -7.29 -31.19 34.58
C ILE A 14 -7.80 -31.88 33.30
N ARG A 15 -8.97 -31.46 32.81
CA ARG A 15 -9.40 -31.75 31.43
C ARG A 15 -8.53 -30.91 30.51
N SER A 16 -7.62 -31.53 29.78
CA SER A 16 -6.89 -30.90 28.68
C SER A 16 -7.89 -30.55 27.58
N VAL A 17 -8.19 -29.26 27.46
CA VAL A 17 -8.93 -28.73 26.31
C VAL A 17 -7.97 -28.78 25.12
N GLN A 18 -8.20 -29.72 24.19
CA GLN A 18 -7.52 -29.74 22.90
C GLN A 18 -7.91 -28.46 22.15
N SER A 19 -6.95 -27.55 22.01
CA SER A 19 -7.07 -26.38 21.15
C SER A 19 -7.34 -26.80 19.71
N PRO A 20 -8.26 -26.14 18.99
CA PRO A 20 -8.53 -26.45 17.59
C PRO A 20 -7.27 -26.27 16.75
N ARG A 21 -6.87 -27.33 16.05
CA ARG A 21 -5.76 -27.32 15.08
C ARG A 21 -6.11 -26.33 13.97
N LEU A 22 -5.51 -25.14 14.01
CA LEU A 22 -5.48 -24.25 12.86
C LEU A 22 -4.78 -24.96 11.70
N ALA A 23 -5.35 -24.83 10.50
CA ALA A 23 -4.78 -25.38 9.28
C ALA A 23 -3.35 -24.86 9.11
N ARG A 24 -2.42 -25.81 8.94
CA ARG A 24 -1.01 -25.60 8.65
C ARG A 24 -0.88 -24.60 7.50
N THR A 25 -0.48 -23.37 7.80
CA THR A 25 -0.13 -22.39 6.78
C THR A 25 0.96 -23.00 5.92
N GLN A 26 0.69 -23.09 4.62
CA GLN A 26 1.68 -23.52 3.64
C GLN A 26 2.85 -22.55 3.74
N SER A 27 4.00 -23.07 4.13
CA SER A 27 5.25 -22.34 4.17
C SER A 27 5.52 -21.71 2.81
N LEU A 28 5.75 -20.40 2.78
CA LEU A 28 6.24 -19.68 1.62
C LEU A 28 7.50 -20.37 1.05
N PRO A 29 7.64 -20.49 -0.28
CA PRO A 29 8.80 -21.11 -0.89
C PRO A 29 10.07 -20.33 -0.52
N ARG A 30 11.06 -21.08 -0.04
CA ARG A 30 12.41 -20.60 0.31
C ARG A 30 13.08 -20.13 -0.99
N VAL A 31 13.63 -18.91 -1.00
CA VAL A 31 14.26 -18.26 -2.17
C VAL A 31 15.57 -18.95 -2.64
N GLY A 32 15.83 -20.19 -2.22
CA GLY A 32 17.07 -20.92 -2.50
C GLY A 32 17.08 -21.75 -3.79
N ASP A 33 15.94 -22.03 -4.41
CA ASP A 33 15.86 -23.14 -5.38
C ASP A 33 15.85 -22.70 -6.86
N ILE A 34 16.03 -21.42 -7.18
CA ILE A 34 15.90 -20.91 -8.56
C ILE A 34 17.19 -21.08 -9.40
N ASN A 35 18.34 -21.41 -8.78
CA ASN A 35 19.63 -21.36 -9.49
C ASN A 35 20.16 -22.71 -10.04
N ASN A 36 19.43 -23.83 -9.90
CA ASN A 36 19.98 -25.15 -10.27
C ASN A 36 19.35 -25.83 -11.50
N SER A 37 18.49 -25.16 -12.29
CA SER A 37 17.84 -25.79 -13.45
C SER A 37 18.34 -25.35 -14.83
N LEU A 38 19.44 -24.61 -14.93
CA LEU A 38 20.09 -24.32 -16.21
C LEU A 38 21.54 -24.83 -16.21
N GLY A 39 21.75 -25.98 -16.86
CA GLY A 39 23.07 -26.31 -17.40
C GLY A 39 23.58 -27.71 -17.12
N GLN A 40 22.86 -28.75 -17.54
CA GLN A 40 23.50 -30.00 -17.97
C GLN A 40 22.72 -30.61 -19.14
N LYS A 41 23.15 -30.29 -20.36
CA LYS A 41 22.99 -31.18 -21.51
C LYS A 41 24.40 -31.49 -22.01
N SER A 42 24.85 -32.68 -21.64
CA SER A 42 26.00 -33.37 -22.21
C SER A 42 25.70 -33.76 -23.65
N LEU A 43 26.63 -33.47 -24.56
CA LEU A 43 26.78 -34.23 -25.80
C LEU A 43 28.24 -34.66 -25.87
N ASN A 44 28.44 -35.96 -25.71
CA ASN A 44 29.67 -36.68 -25.98
C ASN A 44 29.91 -36.71 -27.49
N GLY A 45 31.16 -36.55 -27.89
CA GLY A 45 31.64 -36.75 -29.26
C GLY A 45 33.17 -36.81 -29.22
N SER A 46 33.67 -38.01 -29.47
CA SER A 46 35.02 -38.53 -29.27
C SER A 46 36.04 -38.09 -30.32
N ASP A 47 37.31 -38.20 -29.90
CA ASP A 47 38.53 -38.52 -30.66
C ASP A 47 38.97 -37.58 -31.81
N ASP A 48 40.13 -36.92 -31.65
CA ASP A 48 41.35 -37.40 -32.33
C ASP A 48 42.61 -36.52 -32.11
N VAL A 49 43.72 -37.23 -31.87
CA VAL A 49 45.08 -36.99 -32.38
C VAL A 49 45.92 -35.84 -31.81
N ASN A 50 46.86 -36.26 -30.96
CA ASN A 50 48.23 -35.77 -30.78
C ASN A 50 48.80 -34.93 -31.94
N LYS A 51 49.35 -33.74 -31.63
CA LYS A 51 50.61 -33.26 -32.23
C LYS A 51 51.17 -32.03 -31.49
N LEU A 52 52.37 -32.25 -30.92
CA LEU A 52 53.53 -31.36 -30.93
C LEU A 52 53.45 -30.00 -30.21
N PHE A 53 54.14 -29.95 -29.07
CA PHE A 53 54.83 -28.73 -28.60
C PHE A 53 55.85 -28.26 -29.67
N PRO A 54 56.13 -26.96 -29.73
CA PRO A 54 57.36 -26.54 -29.09
C PRO A 54 57.23 -25.27 -28.24
N SER A 55 58.00 -25.28 -27.17
CA SER A 55 58.48 -24.15 -26.39
C SER A 55 58.95 -22.97 -27.26
N SER A 56 58.55 -21.74 -26.92
CA SER A 56 59.48 -20.61 -26.74
C SER A 56 58.76 -19.30 -26.35
N ILE A 57 59.49 -18.49 -25.58
CA ILE A 57 59.37 -17.03 -25.39
C ILE A 57 58.34 -16.52 -24.37
N ILE A 58 58.90 -16.31 -23.17
CA ILE A 58 58.52 -15.30 -22.20
C ILE A 58 58.49 -13.93 -22.88
N ARG A 59 57.31 -13.30 -22.98
CA ARG A 59 57.16 -11.84 -23.08
C ARG A 59 56.07 -11.37 -22.13
N SER A 60 56.53 -10.67 -21.09
CA SER A 60 55.74 -9.79 -20.24
C SER A 60 54.97 -8.77 -21.06
N SER A 61 53.67 -8.94 -21.21
CA SER A 61 52.76 -7.89 -21.68
C SER A 61 52.17 -7.17 -20.48
N ILE A 62 52.76 -6.02 -20.18
CA ILE A 62 52.12 -4.99 -19.34
C ILE A 62 50.84 -4.58 -20.07
N PRO A 63 49.64 -4.67 -19.44
CA PRO A 63 48.42 -4.21 -20.09
C PRO A 63 48.51 -2.68 -20.28
N PRO A 64 48.19 -2.14 -21.47
CA PRO A 64 48.20 -0.71 -21.70
C PRO A 64 47.16 -0.06 -20.78
N GLN A 65 47.57 1.00 -20.09
CA GLN A 65 46.67 1.80 -19.27
C GLN A 65 45.49 2.29 -20.12
N ARG A 66 44.29 1.83 -19.76
CA ARG A 66 43.04 2.37 -20.28
C ARG A 66 43.01 3.87 -19.97
N THR A 67 43.20 4.69 -21.01
CA THR A 67 42.87 6.10 -20.96
C THR A 67 41.39 6.22 -20.61
N ARG A 68 41.10 6.89 -19.49
CA ARG A 68 39.74 7.16 -19.05
C ARG A 68 39.03 7.96 -20.14
N THR A 69 38.05 7.35 -20.80
CA THR A 69 37.14 8.06 -21.69
C THR A 69 36.40 9.12 -20.87
N ARG A 70 36.60 10.39 -21.23
CA ARG A 70 35.84 11.53 -20.70
C ARG A 70 34.36 11.24 -20.91
N THR A 71 33.59 11.24 -19.83
CA THR A 71 32.12 11.20 -19.89
C THR A 71 31.62 12.39 -20.74
N PRO A 72 30.69 12.18 -21.66
CA PRO A 72 30.16 13.27 -22.48
C PRO A 72 29.47 14.30 -21.56
N LYS A 73 29.83 15.58 -21.71
CA LYS A 73 29.14 16.68 -21.04
C LYS A 73 27.71 16.73 -21.58
N ILE A 74 26.74 16.35 -20.76
CA ILE A 74 25.32 16.54 -21.04
C ILE A 74 25.08 18.05 -21.01
N LYS A 75 24.88 18.64 -22.20
CA LYS A 75 24.33 20.00 -22.31
C LYS A 75 22.83 19.89 -22.08
N ILE A 76 22.37 20.38 -20.94
CA ILE A 76 20.94 20.57 -20.68
C ILE A 76 20.51 21.75 -21.57
N VAL A 77 19.79 21.45 -22.64
CA VAL A 77 19.11 22.46 -23.45
C VAL A 77 17.84 22.87 -22.70
N PRO A 78 17.64 24.17 -22.40
CA PRO A 78 16.38 24.61 -21.81
C PRO A 78 15.24 24.34 -22.79
N ARG A 79 14.19 23.65 -22.32
CA ARG A 79 12.93 23.45 -23.06
C ARG A 79 12.37 24.83 -23.39
N SER A 80 12.27 25.20 -24.67
CA SER A 80 11.42 26.31 -25.09
C SER A 80 9.97 25.82 -25.17
N ASP A 81 9.07 26.56 -24.53
CA ASP A 81 7.63 26.27 -24.37
C ASP A 81 6.81 26.42 -25.67
N ASP A 82 7.43 26.23 -26.84
CA ASP A 82 6.79 26.45 -28.14
C ASP A 82 5.81 25.33 -28.54
N ILE A 83 5.76 24.24 -27.77
CA ILE A 83 4.86 23.11 -28.02
C ILE A 83 3.43 23.42 -27.53
N LEU A 84 3.24 24.35 -26.58
CA LEU A 84 1.91 24.69 -26.05
C LEU A 84 1.13 25.69 -26.93
N LYS A 85 1.73 26.24 -28.00
CA LYS A 85 1.07 27.19 -28.90
C LYS A 85 0.37 26.55 -30.12
N LYS A 86 0.39 25.22 -30.23
CA LYS A 86 -0.21 24.50 -31.38
C LYS A 86 -1.37 23.58 -31.00
N LEU A 87 -2.19 23.97 -30.03
CA LEU A 87 -3.50 23.35 -29.83
C LEU A 87 -4.56 24.18 -30.58
N PRO A 88 -5.35 23.56 -31.47
CA PRO A 88 -6.41 24.25 -32.19
C PRO A 88 -7.49 24.69 -31.19
N HIS A 89 -7.77 26.00 -31.16
CA HIS A 89 -8.95 26.54 -30.49
C HIS A 89 -10.20 26.07 -31.25
N GLU A 90 -10.89 25.07 -30.72
CA GLU A 90 -12.26 24.76 -31.15
C GLU A 90 -13.18 25.93 -30.77
N LYS A 91 -13.74 26.56 -31.79
CA LYS A 91 -14.79 27.57 -31.67
C LYS A 91 -16.09 26.82 -31.37
N THR A 92 -16.63 26.97 -30.16
CA THR A 92 -17.98 26.53 -29.82
C THR A 92 -19.00 27.49 -30.43
N ALA A 93 -19.36 27.23 -31.68
CA ALA A 93 -20.49 27.88 -32.34
C ALA A 93 -21.80 27.22 -31.88
N GLY A 94 -22.66 28.03 -31.24
CA GLY A 94 -24.12 27.96 -31.37
C GLY A 94 -24.83 26.74 -30.80
N ILE A 95 -25.05 26.73 -29.48
CA ILE A 95 -26.19 26.01 -28.89
C ILE A 95 -27.28 27.05 -28.58
N ARG A 96 -28.35 26.99 -29.38
CA ARG A 96 -29.59 27.74 -29.16
C ARG A 96 -30.19 27.32 -27.82
N ALA A 97 -30.22 28.24 -26.87
CA ALA A 97 -30.98 28.08 -25.64
C ALA A 97 -32.47 28.16 -25.96
N HIS A 98 -33.18 27.03 -25.86
CA HIS A 98 -34.63 27.05 -25.71
C HIS A 98 -34.96 27.54 -24.30
N ASN A 99 -35.57 28.73 -24.22
CA ASN A 99 -36.13 29.28 -22.99
C ASN A 99 -37.26 28.37 -22.50
N THR A 100 -36.95 27.49 -21.55
CA THR A 100 -37.97 26.93 -20.66
C THR A 100 -37.96 27.73 -19.38
N ILE A 101 -39.05 28.45 -19.16
CA ILE A 101 -39.33 29.25 -17.97
C ILE A 101 -39.47 28.28 -16.81
N TRP A 102 -38.38 28.03 -16.09
CA TRP A 102 -38.44 27.46 -14.75
C TRP A 102 -38.81 28.58 -13.79
N LYS A 103 -40.08 28.63 -13.36
CA LYS A 103 -40.46 29.40 -12.17
C LYS A 103 -39.83 28.68 -10.97
N PRO A 104 -38.91 29.29 -10.22
CA PRO A 104 -38.48 28.70 -8.96
C PRO A 104 -39.67 28.73 -7.99
N LEU A 105 -39.96 27.57 -7.40
CA LEU A 105 -40.91 27.43 -6.32
C LEU A 105 -40.33 28.18 -5.10
N THR A 106 -40.70 29.45 -4.93
CA THR A 106 -40.37 30.22 -3.73
C THR A 106 -41.18 29.65 -2.56
N ARG A 107 -40.52 28.85 -1.72
CA ARG A 107 -40.93 28.71 -0.32
C ARG A 107 -40.83 30.10 0.30
N GLU A 108 -41.93 30.60 0.85
CA GLU A 108 -41.91 31.79 1.69
C GLU A 108 -40.94 31.56 2.84
N LEU A 109 -39.81 32.27 2.83
CA LEU A 109 -38.94 32.37 3.99
C LEU A 109 -39.61 33.33 4.98
N PRO A 110 -39.66 33.00 6.28
CA PRO A 110 -40.12 33.95 7.28
C PRO A 110 -39.19 35.16 7.33
N ASP A 111 -39.77 36.36 7.42
CA ASP A 111 -39.08 37.64 7.58
C ASP A 111 -38.16 37.58 8.81
N TYR A 112 -36.86 37.76 8.61
CA TYR A 112 -35.87 37.88 9.69
C TYR A 112 -35.40 39.34 9.88
N ASP A 113 -36.28 40.31 9.65
CA ASP A 113 -35.95 41.75 9.73
C ASP A 113 -35.70 42.25 11.17
N TYR A 114 -35.95 41.43 12.19
CA TYR A 114 -35.64 41.75 13.59
C TYR A 114 -34.17 41.54 13.98
N LEU A 115 -33.32 41.02 13.08
CA LEU A 115 -31.90 40.76 13.37
C LEU A 115 -30.98 41.97 13.15
N TRP A 116 -31.52 43.11 12.72
CA TRP A 116 -30.74 44.31 12.39
C TRP A 116 -31.02 45.52 13.27
N GLU A 117 -31.74 45.37 14.38
CA GLU A 117 -31.71 46.41 15.41
C GLU A 117 -30.29 46.53 15.98
N PRO A 118 -29.72 47.73 16.08
CA PRO A 118 -28.38 47.92 16.60
C PRO A 118 -28.39 47.66 18.10
N LEU A 119 -28.14 46.40 18.48
CA LEU A 119 -27.79 46.05 19.85
C LEU A 119 -26.60 46.92 20.28
N GLN A 120 -26.79 47.69 21.35
CA GLN A 120 -25.72 48.39 22.03
C GLN A 120 -24.65 47.36 22.42
N ARG A 121 -23.56 47.29 21.67
CA ARG A 121 -22.42 46.46 22.01
C ARG A 121 -21.66 47.19 23.11
N GLU A 122 -21.97 46.87 24.36
CA GLU A 122 -21.02 47.10 25.43
C GLU A 122 -19.69 46.42 25.05
N ASP A 123 -18.58 47.14 25.13
CA ASP A 123 -17.27 46.66 24.73
C ASP A 123 -16.83 45.49 25.63
N ILE A 124 -17.14 44.26 25.21
CA ILE A 124 -16.72 42.99 25.85
C ILE A 124 -15.20 42.75 25.68
N ARG A 125 -14.45 43.72 25.13
CA ARG A 125 -13.02 43.58 24.84
C ARG A 125 -12.15 43.34 26.07
N HIS A 126 -12.65 43.65 27.27
CA HIS A 126 -11.90 43.49 28.52
C HIS A 126 -12.15 42.17 29.27
N GLN A 127 -12.95 41.24 28.73
CA GLN A 127 -13.20 39.93 29.38
C GLN A 127 -12.27 38.80 28.91
N TYR A 128 -11.38 39.04 27.94
CA TYR A 128 -10.59 37.98 27.30
C TYR A 128 -9.07 38.06 27.51
N ASP A 129 -8.58 39.00 28.33
CA ASP A 129 -7.14 39.10 28.62
C ASP A 129 -6.59 37.94 29.48
N SER A 130 -7.43 37.00 29.92
CA SER A 130 -7.01 35.78 30.64
C SER A 130 -7.34 34.47 29.92
N TYR A 131 -7.50 34.47 28.59
CA TYR A 131 -7.69 33.20 27.87
C TYR A 131 -6.35 32.45 27.76
N VAL A 132 -6.08 31.59 28.74
CA VAL A 132 -5.04 30.55 28.63
C VAL A 132 -5.65 29.41 27.82
N ALA A 133 -5.25 29.29 26.55
CA ALA A 133 -5.70 28.19 25.71
C ALA A 133 -5.39 26.85 26.42
N PRO A 134 -6.37 25.94 26.59
CA PRO A 134 -6.09 24.64 27.17
C PRO A 134 -5.05 23.93 26.31
N GLN A 135 -3.98 23.47 26.94
CA GLN A 135 -2.93 22.72 26.25
C GLN A 135 -3.59 21.55 25.52
N ARG A 136 -3.39 21.45 24.20
CA ARG A 136 -3.82 20.29 23.43
C ARG A 136 -3.29 19.05 24.14
N ILE A 137 -4.19 18.20 24.61
CA ILE A 137 -3.86 16.85 25.05
C ILE A 137 -3.39 16.13 23.79
N LEU A 138 -2.10 16.22 23.49
CA LEU A 138 -1.45 15.24 22.65
C LEU A 138 -1.74 13.91 23.35
N ALA A 139 -2.43 12.98 22.65
CA ALA A 139 -2.54 11.60 23.13
C ALA A 139 -1.15 11.21 23.59
N SER A 140 -1.01 10.99 24.90
CA SER A 140 0.26 10.93 25.60
C SER A 140 1.26 10.19 24.74
N LEU A 141 2.28 10.89 24.23
CA LEU A 141 3.50 10.18 23.84
C LEU A 141 3.80 9.27 25.03
N PRO A 142 4.04 7.96 24.83
CA PRO A 142 4.46 7.12 25.94
C PRO A 142 5.63 7.84 26.61
N ASP A 143 5.51 8.08 27.93
CA ASP A 143 6.54 8.77 28.69
C ASP A 143 7.89 8.21 28.25
N GLU A 144 8.84 9.07 27.91
CA GLU A 144 10.22 8.63 27.65
C GLU A 144 10.57 7.68 28.80
N PRO A 145 11.01 6.44 28.50
CA PRO A 145 11.12 5.40 29.51
C PRO A 145 11.91 5.98 30.67
N GLN A 146 11.20 6.25 31.76
CA GLN A 146 11.78 6.89 32.92
C GLN A 146 12.89 5.93 33.31
N LYS A 147 14.15 6.36 33.16
CA LYS A 147 15.28 5.53 33.52
C LYS A 147 15.07 5.24 35.00
N MET A 148 14.54 4.06 35.31
CA MET A 148 14.46 3.60 36.68
C MET A 148 15.90 3.64 37.13
N THR A 149 16.24 4.59 37.99
CA THR A 149 17.46 4.51 38.75
C THR A 149 17.28 3.22 39.53
N THR A 150 18.00 2.18 39.13
CA THR A 150 17.94 0.86 39.72
C THR A 150 18.51 0.95 41.12
N MET A 151 17.74 1.50 42.06
CA MET A 151 18.05 1.57 43.49
C MET A 151 17.89 0.18 44.15
N PHE A 152 17.51 -0.84 43.37
CA PHE A 152 17.32 -2.24 43.79
C PHE A 152 18.28 -3.22 43.13
N GLU A 153 19.33 -2.75 42.45
CA GLU A 153 20.40 -3.66 42.02
C GLU A 153 21.19 -4.11 43.26
N THR A 154 21.36 -5.43 43.43
CA THR A 154 22.22 -5.98 44.47
C THR A 154 23.65 -5.43 44.29
N GLN A 155 24.37 -5.23 45.41
CA GLN A 155 25.76 -4.74 45.45
C GLN A 155 26.65 -5.41 44.38
N ASP A 156 26.48 -6.71 44.16
CA ASP A 156 27.22 -7.50 43.18
C ASP A 156 26.91 -7.13 41.71
N ARG A 157 25.65 -6.84 41.37
CA ARG A 157 25.26 -6.40 40.02
C ARG A 157 25.82 -5.01 39.72
N HIS A 158 25.74 -4.11 40.70
CA HIS A 158 26.35 -2.78 40.59
C HIS A 158 27.87 -2.87 40.41
N TYR A 159 28.55 -3.74 41.17
CA TYR A 159 29.98 -3.96 41.03
C TYR A 159 30.37 -4.54 39.65
N HIS A 160 29.58 -5.48 39.13
CA HIS A 160 29.79 -6.04 37.80
C HIS A 160 29.58 -4.99 36.69
N ASN A 161 28.52 -4.19 36.79
CA ASN A 161 28.26 -3.08 35.87
C ASN A 161 29.38 -2.04 35.92
N PHE A 162 29.84 -1.66 37.12
CA PHE A 162 30.98 -0.76 37.31
C PHE A 162 32.26 -1.31 36.67
N LYS A 163 32.58 -2.60 36.89
CA LYS A 163 33.71 -3.27 36.24
C LYS A 163 33.58 -3.25 34.71
N ARG A 164 32.40 -3.53 34.19
CA ARG A 164 32.13 -3.53 32.74
C ARG A 164 32.31 -2.14 32.14
N VAL A 165 31.79 -1.10 32.78
CA VAL A 165 31.96 0.29 32.36
C VAL A 165 33.43 0.67 32.36
N ARG A 166 34.17 0.37 33.44
CA ARG A 166 35.60 0.65 33.54
C ARG A 166 36.41 -0.08 32.47
N ALA A 167 36.09 -1.35 32.21
CA ALA A 167 36.73 -2.14 31.16
C ALA A 167 36.43 -1.58 29.75
N MET A 168 35.20 -1.13 29.49
CA MET A 168 34.87 -0.45 28.24
C MET A 168 35.65 0.86 28.08
N GLN A 169 35.72 1.68 29.12
CA GLN A 169 36.48 2.94 29.10
C GLN A 169 37.97 2.68 28.84
N GLN A 170 38.57 1.69 29.50
CA GLN A 170 39.96 1.31 29.27
C GLN A 170 40.19 0.81 27.84
N ARG A 171 39.28 0.00 27.30
CA ARG A 171 39.36 -0.45 25.90
C ARG A 171 39.25 0.70 24.92
N GLN A 172 38.32 1.63 25.16
CA GLN A 172 38.16 2.82 24.33
C GLN A 172 39.41 3.68 24.36
N TRP A 173 39.93 3.99 25.56
CA TRP A 173 41.15 4.75 25.72
C TRP A 173 42.34 4.09 25.03
N ASN A 174 42.51 2.77 25.18
CA ASN A 174 43.55 2.01 24.47
C ASN A 174 43.38 2.10 22.96
N ASN A 175 42.15 1.99 22.43
CA ASN A 175 41.89 2.07 21.00
C ASN A 175 42.24 3.45 20.44
N GLU A 176 41.80 4.52 21.12
CA GLU A 176 42.12 5.90 20.76
C GLU A 176 43.64 6.13 20.81
N HIS A 177 44.29 5.68 21.89
CA HIS A 177 45.74 5.81 22.05
C HIS A 177 46.51 5.08 20.93
N ILE A 178 46.14 3.84 20.62
CA ILE A 178 46.73 3.08 19.50
C ILE A 178 46.51 3.83 18.18
N GLN A 179 45.31 4.37 17.95
CA GLN A 179 44.99 5.09 16.72
C GLN A 179 45.85 6.35 16.52
N TYR A 180 46.08 7.13 17.59
CA TYR A 180 46.88 8.35 17.52
C TYR A 180 48.39 8.12 17.52
N THR A 181 48.87 7.06 18.17
CA THR A 181 50.32 6.77 18.29
C THR A 181 50.91 6.13 17.03
N VAL A 182 50.10 5.44 16.23
CA VAL A 182 50.58 4.69 15.06
C VAL A 182 51.20 5.61 14.00
N TYR A 183 50.63 6.76 13.65
CA TYR A 183 51.20 7.56 12.56
C TYR A 183 52.52 8.27 12.88
N PRO A 184 52.66 8.99 14.01
CA PRO A 184 53.86 9.78 14.29
C PRO A 184 55.00 8.95 14.90
N TYR A 185 54.69 7.92 15.70
CA TYR A 185 55.68 7.29 16.59
C TYR A 185 55.95 5.81 16.31
N SER A 186 55.24 5.18 15.38
CA SER A 186 55.38 3.74 15.13
C SER A 186 56.38 3.40 14.01
N LYS A 187 56.88 2.16 14.06
CA LYS A 187 57.81 1.64 13.06
C LYS A 187 57.10 1.49 11.72
N ILE A 188 57.86 1.51 10.61
CA ILE A 188 57.31 1.41 9.25
C ILE A 188 56.42 0.15 9.09
N PHE A 189 56.86 -0.98 9.65
CA PHE A 189 56.10 -2.22 9.65
C PHE A 189 54.73 -2.09 10.34
N GLU A 190 54.69 -1.46 11.52
CA GLU A 190 53.46 -1.27 12.30
C GLU A 190 52.47 -0.37 11.53
N ARG A 191 52.94 0.72 10.92
CA ARG A 191 52.13 1.57 10.04
C ARG A 191 51.53 0.79 8.88
N GLU A 192 52.30 -0.08 8.25
CA GLU A 192 51.82 -0.86 7.11
C GLU A 192 50.76 -1.90 7.52
N THR A 193 50.93 -2.55 8.68
CA THR A 193 49.91 -3.45 9.23
C THR A 193 48.61 -2.71 9.54
N TYR A 194 48.69 -1.50 10.09
CA TYR A 194 47.53 -0.65 10.35
C TYR A 194 46.84 -0.19 9.05
N ASN A 195 47.60 0.29 8.07
CA ASN A 195 47.08 0.66 6.75
C ASN A 195 46.42 -0.54 6.04
N LYS A 196 46.99 -1.75 6.16
CA LYS A 196 46.39 -2.98 5.66
C LYS A 196 45.05 -3.27 6.32
N LYS A 197 44.94 -3.09 7.65
CA LYS A 197 43.68 -3.24 8.39
C LYS A 197 42.62 -2.26 7.88
N ILE A 198 42.96 -0.98 7.72
CA ILE A 198 42.04 0.04 7.18
C ILE A 198 41.56 -0.34 5.78
N ARG A 199 42.47 -0.74 4.88
CA ARG A 199 42.10 -1.16 3.52
C ARG A 199 41.18 -2.37 3.54
N SER A 200 41.43 -3.33 4.42
CA SER A 200 40.57 -4.50 4.59
C SER A 200 39.17 -4.13 5.08
N THR A 201 39.07 -3.29 6.11
CA THR A 201 37.78 -2.86 6.64
C THR A 201 36.99 -2.03 5.63
N LEU A 202 37.67 -1.16 4.87
CA LEU A 202 37.01 -0.40 3.80
C LEU A 202 36.49 -1.32 2.69
N LYS A 203 37.27 -2.34 2.30
CA LYS A 203 36.83 -3.33 1.31
C LYS A 203 35.58 -4.08 1.79
N GLU A 204 35.58 -4.52 3.05
CA GLU A 204 34.44 -5.20 3.66
C GLU A 204 33.19 -4.30 3.72
N GLN A 205 33.35 -3.02 4.10
CA GLN A 205 32.26 -2.04 4.08
C GLN A 205 31.69 -1.81 2.67
N MET A 206 32.56 -1.74 1.65
CA MET A 206 32.12 -1.60 0.26
C MET A 206 31.37 -2.84 -0.23
N GLU A 207 31.86 -4.04 0.10
CA GLU A 207 31.21 -5.30 -0.26
C GLU A 207 29.85 -5.45 0.41
N HIS A 208 29.78 -5.13 1.71
CA HIS A 208 28.52 -5.10 2.45
C HIS A 208 27.52 -4.13 1.81
N LYS A 209 27.96 -2.91 1.47
CA LYS A 209 27.11 -1.93 0.80
C LYS A 209 26.58 -2.41 -0.55
N ILE A 210 27.45 -3.03 -1.37
CA ILE A 210 27.03 -3.61 -2.64
C ILE A 210 25.99 -4.72 -2.42
N GLN A 211 26.17 -5.54 -1.39
CA GLN A 211 25.24 -6.61 -1.08
C GLN A 211 23.89 -6.08 -0.59
N THR A 212 23.88 -5.05 0.25
CA THR A 212 22.62 -4.39 0.67
C THR A 212 21.91 -3.77 -0.51
N ASP A 213 22.63 -3.05 -1.38
CA ASP A 213 22.04 -2.42 -2.58
C ASP A 213 21.43 -3.47 -3.52
N ARG A 214 22.08 -4.63 -3.69
CA ARG A 214 21.53 -5.76 -4.46
C ARG A 214 20.27 -6.33 -3.83
N ASN A 215 20.28 -6.55 -2.51
CA ASN A 215 19.12 -7.08 -1.81
C ASN A 215 17.93 -6.11 -1.92
N ASP A 216 18.16 -4.81 -1.78
CA ASP A 216 17.14 -3.78 -1.93
C ASP A 216 16.57 -3.74 -3.35
N GLN A 217 17.42 -3.92 -4.37
CA GLN A 217 16.97 -4.02 -5.76
C GLN A 217 16.10 -5.26 -5.99
N ILE A 218 16.49 -6.41 -5.42
CA ILE A 218 15.71 -7.65 -5.50
C ILE A 218 14.34 -7.45 -4.83
N LEU A 219 14.30 -6.88 -3.63
CA LEU A 219 13.05 -6.59 -2.92
C LEU A 219 12.14 -5.65 -3.73
N LYS A 220 12.66 -4.54 -4.25
CA LYS A 220 11.89 -3.62 -5.10
C LYS A 220 11.36 -4.30 -6.36
N SER A 221 12.18 -5.16 -6.98
CA SER A 221 11.75 -5.93 -8.15
C SER A 221 10.62 -6.90 -7.81
N PHE A 222 10.67 -7.54 -6.64
CA PHE A 222 9.62 -8.42 -6.16
C PHE A 222 8.34 -7.67 -5.81
N GLU A 223 8.45 -6.54 -5.12
CA GLU A 223 7.30 -5.66 -4.80
C GLU A 223 6.60 -5.18 -6.09
N SER A 224 7.37 -4.76 -7.10
CA SER A 224 6.79 -4.35 -8.38
C SER A 224 6.07 -5.49 -9.10
N GLN A 225 6.58 -6.71 -9.04
CA GLN A 225 5.90 -7.89 -9.61
C GLN A 225 4.57 -8.18 -8.91
N ILE A 226 4.52 -8.05 -7.58
CA ILE A 226 3.27 -8.21 -6.81
C ILE A 226 2.25 -7.17 -7.25
N LEU A 227 2.65 -5.90 -7.40
CA LEU A 227 1.75 -4.83 -7.84
C LEU A 227 1.20 -5.09 -9.25
N ILE A 228 2.06 -5.47 -10.19
CA ILE A 228 1.64 -5.82 -11.56
C ILE A 228 0.65 -6.99 -11.55
N GLN A 229 0.88 -8.00 -10.71
CA GLN A 229 -0.02 -9.13 -10.60
C GLN A 229 -1.38 -8.73 -10.03
N ARG A 230 -1.39 -7.86 -9.01
CA ARG A 230 -2.62 -7.32 -8.43
C ARG A 230 -3.40 -6.50 -9.45
N ASP A 231 -2.75 -5.59 -10.15
CA ASP A 231 -3.40 -4.76 -11.17
C ASP A 231 -4.05 -5.64 -12.26
N ARG A 232 -3.39 -6.72 -12.67
CA ARG A 232 -3.98 -7.70 -13.61
C ARG A 232 -5.24 -8.36 -13.06
N GLN A 233 -5.24 -8.74 -11.79
CA GLN A 233 -6.41 -9.34 -11.12
C GLN A 233 -7.57 -8.34 -11.01
N ASP A 234 -7.26 -7.08 -10.67
CA ASP A 234 -8.27 -6.03 -10.57
C ASP A 234 -8.91 -5.74 -11.93
N LEU A 235 -8.10 -5.68 -13.00
CA LEU A 235 -8.60 -5.56 -14.38
C LEU A 235 -9.49 -6.75 -14.78
N GLU A 236 -9.07 -7.98 -14.47
CA GLU A 236 -9.87 -9.17 -14.76
C GLU A 236 -11.22 -9.13 -14.02
N SER A 237 -11.19 -8.78 -12.72
CA SER A 237 -12.38 -8.60 -11.88
C SER A 237 -13.34 -7.56 -12.47
N ASP A 238 -12.83 -6.42 -12.92
CA ASP A 238 -13.66 -5.36 -13.49
C ASP A 238 -14.27 -5.75 -14.84
N THR A 239 -13.51 -6.44 -15.70
CA THR A 239 -14.07 -6.99 -16.94
C THR A 239 -15.15 -8.04 -16.66
N GLN A 240 -15.00 -8.84 -15.61
CA GLN A 240 -16.00 -9.82 -15.19
C GLN A 240 -17.26 -9.14 -14.65
N LYS A 241 -17.12 -8.12 -13.80
CA LYS A 241 -18.25 -7.31 -13.30
C LYS A 241 -18.99 -6.64 -14.46
N GLN A 242 -18.27 -6.09 -15.44
CA GLN A 242 -18.88 -5.47 -16.61
C GLN A 242 -19.70 -6.49 -17.44
N LYS A 243 -19.16 -7.69 -17.65
CA LYS A 243 -19.88 -8.79 -18.32
C LYS A 243 -21.11 -9.25 -17.53
N GLN A 244 -21.02 -9.33 -16.21
CA GLN A 244 -22.16 -9.69 -15.36
C GLN A 244 -23.24 -8.62 -15.41
N HIS A 245 -22.85 -7.35 -15.33
CA HIS A 245 -23.75 -6.22 -15.43
C HIS A 245 -24.47 -6.19 -16.79
N SER A 246 -23.76 -6.39 -17.90
CA SER A 246 -24.38 -6.41 -19.23
C SER A 246 -25.35 -7.60 -19.39
N ARG A 247 -25.00 -8.78 -18.87
CA ARG A 247 -25.90 -9.94 -18.82
C ARG A 247 -27.14 -9.67 -18.00
N PHE A 248 -26.99 -9.06 -16.82
CA PHE A 248 -28.12 -8.68 -15.97
C PHE A 248 -29.05 -7.71 -16.71
N LEU A 249 -28.50 -6.65 -17.30
CA LEU A 249 -29.30 -5.69 -18.07
C LEU A 249 -30.05 -6.38 -19.22
N PHE A 250 -29.37 -7.23 -19.98
CA PHE A 250 -30.01 -8.00 -21.06
C PHE A 250 -31.15 -8.89 -20.55
N GLN A 251 -30.96 -9.60 -19.43
CA GLN A 251 -32.02 -10.42 -18.84
C GLN A 251 -33.21 -9.57 -18.38
N THR A 252 -32.95 -8.40 -17.78
CA THR A 252 -34.03 -7.49 -17.36
C THR A 252 -34.79 -6.91 -18.55
N THR A 253 -34.11 -6.57 -19.65
CA THR A 253 -34.79 -6.03 -20.83
C THR A 253 -35.65 -7.09 -21.52
N VAL A 254 -35.14 -8.33 -21.64
CA VAL A 254 -35.92 -9.47 -22.17
C VAL A 254 -37.15 -9.71 -21.30
N ARG A 255 -36.99 -9.80 -19.97
CA ARG A 255 -38.11 -10.02 -19.06
C ARG A 255 -39.15 -8.89 -19.10
N ASN A 256 -38.69 -7.64 -19.21
CA ASN A 256 -39.60 -6.50 -19.35
C ASN A 256 -40.39 -6.56 -20.66
N LYS A 257 -39.75 -6.99 -21.75
CA LYS A 257 -40.42 -7.21 -23.03
C LYS A 257 -41.50 -8.29 -22.92
N GLU A 258 -41.17 -9.45 -22.34
CA GLU A 258 -42.13 -10.54 -22.10
C GLU A 258 -43.33 -10.08 -21.25
N LEU A 259 -43.08 -9.29 -20.20
CA LEU A 259 -44.15 -8.73 -19.37
C LEU A 259 -45.06 -7.78 -20.16
N MET A 260 -44.50 -6.96 -21.04
CA MET A 260 -45.28 -6.06 -21.89
C MET A 260 -46.10 -6.82 -22.95
N GLU A 261 -45.54 -7.88 -23.54
CA GLU A 261 -46.24 -8.74 -24.49
C GLU A 261 -47.41 -9.47 -23.79
N ASN A 262 -47.17 -10.09 -22.63
CA ASN A 262 -48.22 -10.75 -21.84
C ASN A 262 -49.33 -9.78 -21.42
N LYS A 263 -48.96 -8.55 -21.01
CA LYS A 263 -49.93 -7.52 -20.67
C LYS A 263 -50.78 -7.14 -21.89
N TRP A 264 -50.14 -6.92 -23.04
CA TRP A 264 -50.84 -6.59 -24.27
C TRP A 264 -51.80 -7.70 -24.69
N GLU A 265 -51.39 -8.97 -24.61
CA GLU A 265 -52.27 -10.12 -24.88
C GLU A 265 -53.47 -10.15 -23.92
N SER A 266 -53.24 -9.95 -22.62
CA SER A 266 -54.31 -9.90 -21.62
C SER A 266 -55.30 -8.76 -21.88
N ASP A 267 -54.81 -7.58 -22.27
CA ASP A 267 -55.65 -6.43 -22.63
C ASP A 267 -56.44 -6.68 -23.93
N GLN A 268 -55.89 -7.45 -24.88
CA GLN A 268 -56.62 -7.88 -26.09
C GLN A 268 -57.75 -8.85 -25.72
N TRP A 269 -57.45 -9.88 -24.92
CA TRP A 269 -58.46 -10.84 -24.45
C TRP A 269 -59.58 -10.16 -23.66
N SER A 270 -59.21 -9.22 -22.78
CA SER A 270 -60.18 -8.44 -22.00
C SER A 270 -61.10 -7.63 -22.90
N ARG A 271 -60.57 -6.99 -23.95
CA ARG A 271 -61.38 -6.25 -24.94
C ARG A 271 -62.31 -7.15 -25.73
N VAL A 272 -61.83 -8.30 -26.21
CA VAL A 272 -62.66 -9.28 -26.92
C VAL A 272 -63.77 -9.80 -26.01
N HIS A 273 -63.45 -10.12 -24.76
CA HIS A 273 -64.44 -10.54 -23.76
C HIS A 273 -65.48 -9.46 -23.48
N GLN A 274 -65.05 -8.21 -23.25
CA GLN A 274 -65.93 -7.05 -23.07
C GLN A 274 -66.87 -6.89 -24.27
N TRP A 275 -66.34 -6.95 -25.50
CA TRP A 275 -67.16 -6.85 -26.71
C TRP A 275 -68.20 -7.96 -26.82
N HIS A 276 -67.85 -9.20 -26.46
CA HIS A 276 -68.83 -10.30 -26.40
C HIS A 276 -69.92 -10.08 -25.34
N VAL A 277 -69.55 -9.59 -24.16
CA VAL A 277 -70.48 -9.26 -23.07
C VAL A 277 -71.42 -8.12 -23.50
N GLU A 278 -70.88 -7.03 -24.04
CA GLU A 278 -71.66 -5.90 -24.57
C GLU A 278 -72.63 -6.36 -25.66
N ARG A 279 -72.17 -7.21 -26.58
CA ARG A 279 -73.02 -7.75 -27.64
C ARG A 279 -74.13 -8.65 -27.10
N ALA A 280 -73.86 -9.44 -26.07
CA ALA A 280 -74.89 -10.23 -25.40
C ALA A 280 -75.93 -9.34 -24.71
N ILE A 281 -75.49 -8.29 -24.00
CA ILE A 281 -76.40 -7.31 -23.36
C ILE A 281 -77.28 -6.60 -24.39
N ILE A 282 -76.71 -6.19 -25.53
CA ILE A 282 -77.48 -5.55 -26.63
C ILE A 282 -78.51 -6.52 -27.22
N ALA A 283 -78.19 -7.81 -27.32
CA ALA A 283 -79.11 -8.81 -27.84
C ALA A 283 -80.31 -9.04 -26.90
N ASP A 284 -80.08 -9.01 -25.59
CA ASP A 284 -81.12 -9.20 -24.57
C ASP A 284 -82.00 -7.93 -24.39
N ASP A 285 -81.39 -6.74 -24.25
CA ASP A 285 -82.07 -5.46 -23.99
C ASP A 285 -81.58 -4.33 -24.94
N PRO A 286 -82.03 -4.29 -26.21
CA PRO A 286 -81.49 -3.35 -27.20
C PRO A 286 -81.78 -1.87 -26.89
N ILE A 287 -82.80 -1.57 -26.09
CA ILE A 287 -83.24 -0.19 -25.77
C ILE A 287 -82.51 0.38 -24.55
N ASN A 288 -82.11 -0.46 -23.58
CA ASN A 288 -81.45 -0.06 -22.33
C ASN A 288 -80.07 -0.74 -22.19
N TRP A 289 -79.30 -0.77 -23.28
CA TRP A 289 -78.00 -1.44 -23.35
C TRP A 289 -76.96 -0.89 -22.36
N SER A 290 -77.12 0.36 -21.89
CA SER A 290 -76.30 0.98 -20.84
C SER A 290 -76.79 0.69 -19.42
N LYS A 291 -77.94 0.02 -19.23
CA LYS A 291 -78.62 -0.20 -17.94
C LYS A 291 -78.76 1.07 -17.09
N THR A 292 -78.90 2.22 -17.74
CA THR A 292 -79.00 3.53 -17.07
C THR A 292 -80.44 3.96 -16.81
N MET A 293 -81.44 3.27 -17.37
CA MET A 293 -82.84 3.47 -16.99
C MET A 293 -83.23 2.42 -15.92
N THR A 294 -83.38 2.88 -14.69
CA THR A 294 -84.01 2.19 -13.55
C THR A 294 -85.42 2.72 -13.32
#